data_AF-A0A3B0XZK9-F1
#
_entry.id   AF-A0A3B0XZK9-F1
#
_cell.length_a   1.000
_cell.length_b   1.000
_cell.length_c   1.000
_cell.angle_alpha   90.00
_cell.angle_beta   90.00
_cell.angle_gamma   90.00
#
_symmetry.space_group_name_H-M   'P 1'
#
loop_
_entity.id
_entity.type
_entity.pdbx_description
1 polymer ?
#
loop_
_entity_poly.entity_id
_entity_poly.type
_entity_poly.pdbx_seq_one_letter_code
_entity_poly.pdbx_strand_id
1 'polypeptide(L)'
;MNIILNILKYTLTGVFIFVCILMFYIINPFIELKKERSDNILKTLDIVYYNITGDASCAKLYTYEKNNINKLTKPVFLSLPESMVSPEDTKAAFHDNRFSLTGYEYVYVRENIITGSREIIPSFHFDVVSWEIYTPYTLWPDTITDTSIDVYRVSSRPIKYTLNSSNHDASLFSGRNYTDCRF
;
A
#
# COMPACT_ATOMS: atom_id res chain seq x y z
N MET A 1 50.67 30.51 21.52
CA MET A 1 50.66 29.24 20.76
C MET A 1 49.26 28.60 20.64
N ASN A 2 48.38 28.69 21.66
CA ASN A 2 47.03 28.10 21.60
C ASN A 2 46.02 28.78 20.64
N ILE A 3 46.15 30.09 20.38
CA ILE A 3 45.18 30.82 19.54
C ILE A 3 45.27 30.40 18.07
N ILE A 4 46.49 30.31 17.52
CA ILE A 4 46.73 29.91 16.13
C ILE A 4 46.27 28.46 15.89
N LEU A 5 46.53 27.57 16.86
CA LEU A 5 46.11 26.17 16.80
C LEU A 5 44.58 26.02 16.80
N ASN A 6 43.89 26.85 17.59
CA ASN A 6 42.42 26.85 17.63
C ASN A 6 41.83 27.41 16.32
N ILE A 7 42.37 28.51 15.79
CA ILE A 7 41.92 29.06 14.50
C ILE A 7 42.07 28.02 13.38
N LEU A 8 43.20 27.32 13.32
CA LEU A 8 43.45 26.27 12.33
C LEU A 8 42.47 25.09 12.45
N LYS A 9 42.13 24.68 13.69
CA LYS A 9 41.12 23.63 13.91
C LYS A 9 39.73 24.06 13.42
N TYR A 10 39.30 25.28 13.72
CA TYR A 10 37.97 25.75 13.30
C TYR A 10 37.87 25.92 11.79
N THR A 11 38.91 26.39 11.12
CA THR A 11 38.92 26.51 9.65
C THR A 11 38.90 25.16 8.96
N LEU A 12 39.71 24.18 9.40
CA LEU A 12 39.68 22.81 8.88
C LEU A 12 38.33 22.14 9.08
N THR A 13 37.73 22.29 10.27
CA THR A 13 36.41 21.72 10.58
C THR A 13 35.33 22.36 9.70
N GLY A 14 35.37 23.68 9.51
CA GLY A 14 34.44 24.40 8.63
C GLY A 14 34.54 23.96 7.16
N VAL A 15 35.75 23.78 6.64
CA VAL A 15 35.98 23.28 5.27
C VAL A 15 35.46 21.84 5.13
N PHE A 16 35.72 20.98 6.11
CA PHE A 16 35.21 19.61 6.08
C PHE A 16 33.68 19.56 6.06
N ILE A 17 33.02 20.32 6.94
CA ILE A 17 31.55 20.43 6.97
C ILE A 17 31.02 20.95 5.63
N PHE A 18 31.65 21.98 5.06
CA PHE A 18 31.25 22.53 3.77
C PHE A 18 31.37 21.50 2.63
N VAL A 19 32.46 20.73 2.59
CA VAL A 19 32.63 19.65 1.60
C VAL A 19 31.59 18.56 1.77
N CYS A 20 31.26 18.16 3.01
CA CYS A 20 30.21 17.18 3.28
C CYS A 20 28.83 17.69 2.83
N ILE A 21 28.48 18.95 3.11
CA ILE A 21 27.23 19.57 2.66
C ILE A 21 27.18 19.64 1.13
N LEU A 22 28.27 20.06 0.49
CA LEU A 22 28.38 20.15 -0.96
C LEU A 22 28.21 18.76 -1.59
N MET A 23 28.86 17.74 -1.03
CA MET A 23 28.72 16.35 -1.51
C MET A 23 27.31 15.83 -1.33
N PHE A 24 26.66 16.11 -0.20
CA PHE A 24 25.26 15.74 0.02
C PHE A 24 24.34 16.43 -1.00
N TYR A 25 24.54 17.73 -1.24
CA TYR A 25 23.73 18.50 -2.19
C TYR A 25 23.97 18.12 -3.65
N ILE A 26 25.19 17.67 -3.99
CA ILE A 26 25.50 17.16 -5.32
C ILE A 26 24.95 15.75 -5.50
N ILE A 27 25.00 14.86 -4.51
CA ILE A 27 24.58 13.45 -4.70
C ILE A 27 23.06 13.26 -4.60
N ASN A 28 22.37 13.96 -3.70
CA ASN A 28 20.92 13.81 -3.49
C ASN A 28 20.03 14.04 -4.73
N PRO A 29 20.29 15.02 -5.63
CA PRO A 29 19.43 15.22 -6.80
C PRO A 29 19.49 14.05 -7.79
N PHE A 30 20.43 13.11 -7.63
CA PHE A 30 20.55 11.92 -8.46
C PHE A 30 19.95 10.67 -7.81
N ILE A 31 19.22 10.81 -6.70
CA ILE A 31 18.46 9.73 -6.09
C ILE A 31 17.00 9.85 -6.51
N GLU A 32 16.56 8.96 -7.39
CA GLU A 32 15.17 8.85 -7.82
C GLU A 32 14.44 7.79 -7.00
N LEU A 33 13.20 8.08 -6.61
CA LEU A 33 12.30 7.11 -6.01
C LEU A 33 11.14 6.86 -6.97
N LYS A 34 11.08 5.64 -7.51
CA LYS A 34 10.03 5.22 -8.44
C LYS A 34 9.20 4.11 -7.83
N LYS A 35 7.92 4.04 -8.19
CA LYS A 35 7.03 2.94 -7.83
C LYS A 35 6.95 2.00 -9.03
N GLU A 36 7.37 0.76 -8.86
CA GLU A 36 7.44 -0.26 -9.93
C GLU A 36 6.82 -1.56 -9.44
N ARG A 37 6.32 -2.39 -10.36
CA ARG A 37 5.90 -3.74 -10.00
C ARG A 37 7.13 -4.53 -9.56
N SER A 38 6.99 -5.27 -8.46
CA SER A 38 8.06 -6.14 -7.93
C SER A 38 8.51 -7.15 -8.98
N ASP A 39 7.55 -7.69 -9.71
CA ASP A 39 7.72 -8.63 -10.80
C ASP A 39 6.48 -8.58 -11.71
N ASN A 40 6.55 -9.24 -12.88
CA ASN A 40 5.41 -9.38 -13.79
C ASN A 40 4.63 -10.68 -13.52
N ILE A 41 4.65 -11.18 -12.29
CA ILE A 41 3.98 -12.44 -11.90
C ILE A 41 2.74 -12.10 -11.08
N LEU A 42 1.64 -12.78 -11.39
CA LEU A 42 0.42 -12.66 -10.59
C LEU A 42 0.64 -13.30 -9.23
N LYS A 43 0.36 -12.55 -8.17
CA LYS A 43 0.35 -13.00 -6.79
C LYS A 43 -1.08 -13.04 -6.30
N THR A 44 -1.35 -13.94 -5.36
CA THR A 44 -2.63 -14.02 -4.65
C THR A 44 -2.40 -13.65 -3.19
N LEU A 45 -3.20 -12.70 -2.69
CA LEU A 45 -3.19 -12.24 -1.31
C LEU A 45 -4.53 -12.54 -0.65
N ASP A 46 -4.47 -13.17 0.52
CA ASP A 46 -5.63 -13.29 1.40
C ASP A 46 -5.66 -12.08 2.32
N ILE A 47 -6.79 -11.38 2.27
CA ILE A 47 -6.99 -10.14 3.01
C ILE A 47 -8.31 -10.17 3.76
N VAL A 48 -8.41 -9.29 4.75
CA VAL A 48 -9.61 -9.05 5.52
C VAL A 48 -9.96 -7.57 5.47
N TYR A 49 -11.26 -7.28 5.38
CA TYR A 49 -11.77 -5.93 5.49
C TYR A 49 -11.88 -5.53 6.96
N TYR A 50 -11.18 -4.46 7.32
CA TYR A 50 -11.11 -3.94 8.67
C TYR A 50 -11.03 -2.41 8.61
N ASN A 51 -12.08 -1.73 9.08
CA ASN A 51 -12.17 -0.28 9.09
C ASN A 51 -11.90 0.25 10.50
N ILE A 52 -10.76 0.93 10.72
CA ILE A 52 -10.25 1.27 12.06
C ILE A 52 -10.94 2.52 12.64
N THR A 53 -11.40 3.45 11.81
CA THR A 53 -11.75 4.80 12.30
C THR A 53 -12.90 5.48 11.54
N GLY A 54 -13.46 4.87 10.49
CA GLY A 54 -14.43 5.55 9.63
C GLY A 54 -13.83 6.68 8.79
N ASP A 55 -12.52 6.94 8.90
CA ASP A 55 -11.80 7.90 8.07
C ASP A 55 -11.63 7.32 6.66
N ALA A 56 -12.11 8.07 5.67
CA ALA A 56 -12.10 7.67 4.27
C ALA A 56 -10.68 7.51 3.70
N SER A 57 -9.69 8.12 4.35
CA SER A 57 -8.29 8.15 3.89
C SER A 57 -7.48 6.93 4.35
N CYS A 58 -8.03 6.11 5.24
CA CYS A 58 -7.32 4.99 5.84
C CYS A 58 -7.42 3.70 5.02
N ALA A 59 -6.37 2.88 5.07
CA ALA A 59 -6.42 1.53 4.53
C ALA A 59 -7.58 0.74 5.18
N LYS A 60 -8.40 0.09 4.36
CA LYS A 60 -9.50 -0.76 4.87
C LYS A 60 -9.23 -2.25 4.71
N LEU A 61 -8.16 -2.60 4.00
CA LEU A 61 -7.81 -3.97 3.69
C LEU A 61 -6.45 -4.30 4.26
N TYR A 62 -6.36 -5.47 4.87
CA TYR A 62 -5.16 -5.91 5.53
C TYR A 62 -4.91 -7.39 5.29
N THR A 63 -3.66 -7.78 5.09
CA THR A 63 -3.27 -9.19 5.19
C THR A 63 -3.35 -9.64 6.64
N TYR A 64 -3.49 -10.94 6.88
CA TYR A 64 -3.57 -11.53 8.23
C TYR A 64 -2.69 -12.78 8.35
N GLU A 65 -2.39 -13.21 9.57
CA GLU A 65 -1.66 -14.46 9.78
C GLU A 65 -2.59 -15.64 9.47
N LYS A 66 -2.12 -16.63 8.68
CA LYS A 66 -2.94 -17.76 8.17
C LYS A 66 -3.79 -18.46 9.25
N ASN A 67 -3.32 -18.48 10.50
CA ASN A 67 -3.97 -19.13 11.64
C ASN A 67 -4.69 -18.16 12.60
N ASN A 68 -4.63 -16.84 12.37
CA ASN A 68 -5.25 -15.84 13.21
C ASN A 68 -5.66 -14.60 12.40
N ILE A 69 -6.94 -14.54 12.00
CA ILE A 69 -7.51 -13.43 11.23
C ILE A 69 -7.49 -12.10 11.99
N ASN A 70 -7.52 -12.13 13.32
CA ASN A 70 -7.50 -10.93 14.15
C ASN A 70 -6.10 -10.33 14.24
N LYS A 71 -5.07 -11.11 13.88
CA LYS A 71 -3.69 -10.65 13.83
C LYS A 71 -3.38 -10.17 12.42
N LEU A 72 -3.83 -8.96 12.17
CA LEU A 72 -3.61 -8.29 10.91
C LEU A 72 -2.13 -7.89 10.76
N THR A 73 -1.52 -8.08 9.60
CA THR A 73 -0.06 -7.97 9.41
C THR A 73 0.39 -6.74 8.61
N LYS A 74 -0.22 -6.45 7.47
CA LYS A 74 0.17 -5.32 6.60
C LYS A 74 -1.06 -4.69 5.93
N PRO A 75 -1.10 -3.36 5.74
CA PRO A 75 -2.11 -2.73 4.90
C PRO A 75 -1.95 -3.16 3.44
N VAL A 76 -3.05 -3.12 2.69
CA VAL A 76 -3.06 -3.35 1.25
C VAL A 76 -3.80 -2.20 0.58
N PHE A 77 -3.08 -1.44 -0.23
CA PHE A 77 -3.60 -0.30 -0.98
C PHE A 77 -3.94 -0.73 -2.40
N LEU A 78 -5.23 -0.80 -2.71
CA LEU A 78 -5.67 -1.28 -4.00
C LEU A 78 -5.46 -0.25 -5.10
N SER A 79 -4.98 -0.74 -6.24
CA SER A 79 -5.06 -0.05 -7.52
C SER A 79 -5.94 -0.90 -8.43
N LEU A 80 -7.01 -0.30 -8.93
CA LEU A 80 -8.07 -0.99 -9.66
C LEU A 80 -8.21 -0.37 -11.05
N PRO A 81 -8.54 -1.17 -12.07
CA PRO A 81 -8.97 -0.62 -13.34
C PRO A 81 -10.35 0.03 -13.18
N GLU A 82 -10.61 1.09 -13.96
CA GLU A 82 -11.84 1.89 -13.87
C GLU A 82 -13.12 1.05 -13.97
N SER A 83 -13.08 -0.04 -14.74
CA SER A 83 -14.21 -0.94 -14.93
C SER A 83 -14.47 -1.91 -13.76
N MET A 84 -13.57 -2.02 -12.78
CA MET A 84 -13.69 -2.99 -11.70
C MET A 84 -14.29 -2.37 -10.45
N VAL A 85 -15.31 -3.03 -9.91
CA VAL A 85 -15.89 -2.67 -8.61
C VAL A 85 -14.87 -2.99 -7.51
N SER A 86 -14.57 -2.01 -6.67
CA SER A 86 -13.68 -2.21 -5.51
C SER A 86 -14.35 -3.12 -4.48
N PRO A 87 -13.63 -4.10 -3.89
CA PRO A 87 -14.15 -4.87 -2.75
C PRO A 87 -14.51 -3.95 -1.56
N GLU A 88 -13.83 -2.81 -1.41
CA GLU A 88 -14.05 -1.81 -0.35
C GLU A 88 -15.33 -0.98 -0.52
N ASP A 89 -15.93 -0.99 -1.71
CA ASP A 89 -17.13 -0.20 -2.02
C ASP A 89 -18.38 -1.07 -2.19
N THR A 90 -18.26 -2.40 -2.03
CA THR A 90 -19.40 -3.30 -2.09
C THR A 90 -20.20 -3.32 -0.79
N LYS A 91 -21.42 -3.85 -0.81
CA LYS A 91 -22.18 -4.17 0.41
C LYS A 91 -21.48 -5.21 1.30
N ALA A 92 -20.48 -5.91 0.75
CA ALA A 92 -19.65 -6.86 1.47
C ALA A 92 -18.40 -6.20 2.10
N ALA A 93 -18.24 -4.88 2.01
CA ALA A 93 -17.25 -4.11 2.79
C ALA A 93 -17.66 -4.06 4.28
N PHE A 94 -17.75 -5.24 4.90
CA PHE A 94 -18.17 -5.47 6.27
C PHE A 94 -16.98 -5.98 7.08
N HIS A 95 -16.90 -5.61 8.35
CA HIS A 95 -15.82 -6.02 9.24
C HIS A 95 -15.64 -7.55 9.22
N ASP A 96 -14.39 -8.01 9.17
CA ASP A 96 -13.98 -9.43 9.13
C ASP A 96 -14.32 -10.21 7.85
N ASN A 97 -14.97 -9.59 6.87
CA ASN A 97 -15.12 -10.23 5.57
C ASN A 97 -13.76 -10.42 4.91
N ARG A 98 -13.55 -11.62 4.36
CA ARG A 98 -12.28 -12.01 3.77
C ARG A 98 -12.38 -12.05 2.26
N PHE A 99 -11.32 -11.64 1.59
CA PHE A 99 -11.22 -11.63 0.14
C PHE A 99 -9.91 -12.29 -0.28
N SER A 100 -9.93 -12.96 -1.42
CA SER A 100 -8.73 -13.36 -2.14
C SER A 100 -8.54 -12.38 -3.29
N LEU A 101 -7.42 -11.64 -3.28
CA LEU A 101 -7.04 -10.73 -4.35
C LEU A 101 -5.96 -11.37 -5.20
N THR A 102 -6.10 -11.34 -6.52
CA THR A 102 -5.03 -11.75 -7.44
C THR A 102 -4.61 -10.57 -8.31
N GLY A 103 -3.31 -10.36 -8.45
CA GLY A 103 -2.80 -9.11 -8.99
C GLY A 103 -1.28 -8.97 -8.94
N TYR A 104 -0.78 -7.74 -9.09
CA TYR A 104 0.65 -7.41 -9.09
C TYR A 104 1.04 -6.58 -7.88
N GLU A 105 2.09 -7.00 -7.19
CA GLU A 105 2.66 -6.29 -6.04
C GLU A 105 3.64 -5.21 -6.50
N TYR A 106 3.67 -4.08 -5.79
CA TYR A 106 4.62 -3.00 -6.04
C TYR A 106 5.75 -2.95 -5.01
N VAL A 107 6.85 -2.37 -5.45
CA VAL A 107 7.96 -1.92 -4.62
C VAL A 107 8.30 -0.48 -4.97
N TYR A 108 8.91 0.22 -4.02
CA TYR A 108 9.61 1.46 -4.33
C TYR A 108 11.06 1.12 -4.67
N VAL A 109 11.51 1.57 -5.82
CA VAL A 109 12.90 1.45 -6.24
C VAL A 109 13.54 2.81 -6.02
N ARG A 110 14.50 2.85 -5.09
CA ARG A 110 15.41 3.98 -4.93
C ARG A 110 16.63 3.71 -5.80
N GLU A 111 16.84 4.55 -6.81
CA GLU A 111 17.94 4.42 -7.76
C GLU A 111 18.86 5.63 -7.66
N ASN A 112 20.16 5.38 -7.54
CA ASN A 112 21.17 6.41 -7.73
C ASN A 112 21.61 6.41 -9.19
N ILE A 113 21.25 7.45 -9.93
CA ILE A 113 21.48 7.53 -11.39
C ILE A 113 22.98 7.58 -11.73
N ILE A 114 23.82 8.12 -10.84
CA ILE A 114 25.27 8.21 -11.07
C ILE A 114 25.94 6.86 -10.86
N THR A 115 25.62 6.17 -9.76
CA THR A 115 26.30 4.92 -9.39
C THR A 115 25.61 3.67 -9.94
N GLY A 116 24.38 3.80 -10.44
CA GLY A 116 23.53 2.68 -10.84
C GLY A 116 23.06 1.82 -9.66
N SER A 117 23.31 2.25 -8.41
CA SER A 117 22.90 1.51 -7.22
C SER A 117 21.38 1.51 -7.11
N ARG A 118 20.79 0.32 -6.95
CA ARG A 118 19.34 0.13 -6.78
C ARG A 118 19.05 -0.47 -5.40
N GLU A 119 18.19 0.19 -4.66
CA GLU A 119 17.65 -0.25 -3.38
C GLU A 119 16.15 -0.49 -3.53
N ILE A 120 15.68 -1.69 -3.14
CA ILE A 120 14.27 -2.07 -3.20
C ILE A 120 13.66 -1.88 -1.81
N ILE A 121 12.62 -1.07 -1.74
CA ILE A 121 11.86 -0.76 -0.52
C ILE A 121 10.45 -1.36 -0.69
N PRO A 122 9.93 -2.10 0.31
CA PRO A 122 8.57 -2.63 0.24
C PRO A 122 7.52 -1.55 -0.02
N SER A 123 6.56 -1.84 -0.90
CA SER A 123 5.32 -1.06 -1.03
C SER A 123 4.15 -1.92 -0.58
N PHE A 124 3.07 -1.28 -0.17
CA PHE A 124 1.82 -1.95 0.19
C PHE A 124 0.77 -1.84 -0.91
N HIS A 125 1.16 -1.36 -2.09
CA HIS A 125 0.26 -1.20 -3.22
C HIS A 125 0.13 -2.48 -4.05
N PHE A 126 -1.07 -2.70 -4.56
CA PHE A 126 -1.41 -3.91 -5.28
C PHE A 126 -2.38 -3.63 -6.44
N ASP A 127 -1.97 -3.93 -7.67
CA ASP A 127 -2.84 -3.86 -8.85
C ASP A 127 -3.74 -5.08 -8.88
N VAL A 128 -5.06 -4.91 -8.75
CA VAL A 128 -6.00 -6.04 -8.67
C VAL A 128 -6.51 -6.41 -10.05
N VAL A 129 -6.19 -7.62 -10.50
CA VAL A 129 -6.70 -8.20 -11.76
C VAL A 129 -7.98 -9.01 -11.51
N SER A 130 -8.09 -9.64 -10.35
CA SER A 130 -9.32 -10.32 -9.94
C SER A 130 -9.44 -10.36 -8.43
N TRP A 131 -10.66 -10.45 -7.94
CA TRP A 131 -10.91 -10.71 -6.54
C TRP A 131 -12.16 -11.55 -6.32
N GLU A 132 -12.16 -12.32 -5.24
CA GLU A 132 -13.31 -13.11 -4.80
C GLU A 132 -13.47 -13.02 -3.30
N ILE A 133 -14.72 -13.06 -2.83
CA ILE A 133 -15.03 -13.07 -1.40
C ILE A 133 -15.11 -14.50 -0.89
N TYR A 134 -14.53 -14.76 0.29
CA TYR A 134 -14.67 -16.03 0.96
C TYR A 134 -16.10 -16.19 1.50
N THR A 135 -16.73 -17.33 1.24
CA THR A 135 -18.04 -17.67 1.78
C THR A 135 -17.92 -18.49 3.08
N PRO A 136 -18.85 -18.33 4.03
CA PRO A 136 -19.89 -17.31 4.08
C PRO A 136 -19.34 -15.93 4.46
N TYR A 137 -20.06 -14.86 4.14
CA TYR A 137 -19.69 -13.49 4.46
C TYR A 137 -20.91 -12.64 4.83
N THR A 138 -20.65 -11.51 5.47
CA THR A 138 -21.66 -10.59 5.99
C THR A 138 -21.95 -9.46 5.00
N LEU A 139 -23.21 -9.04 4.90
CA LEU A 139 -23.66 -7.96 4.03
C LEU A 139 -24.32 -6.85 4.85
N TRP A 140 -24.01 -5.60 4.50
CA TRP A 140 -24.79 -4.45 4.92
C TRP A 140 -26.24 -4.55 4.37
N PRO A 141 -27.25 -4.15 5.17
CA PRO A 141 -28.64 -4.17 4.74
C PRO A 141 -28.91 -3.18 3.59
N ASP A 142 -29.93 -3.48 2.77
CA ASP A 142 -30.31 -2.65 1.62
C ASP A 142 -30.96 -1.31 2.02
N THR A 143 -31.51 -1.24 3.22
CA THR A 143 -32.19 -0.07 3.80
C THR A 143 -31.86 0.03 5.28
N ILE A 144 -31.41 1.21 5.73
CA ILE A 144 -31.26 1.54 7.15
C ILE A 144 -32.66 1.82 7.69
N THR A 145 -33.40 0.78 8.07
CA THR A 145 -34.67 0.93 8.78
C THR A 145 -34.43 0.87 10.28
N ASP A 146 -34.52 2.02 10.92
CA ASP A 146 -34.57 2.29 12.36
C ASP A 146 -33.41 1.75 13.24
N THR A 147 -32.73 2.67 13.91
CA THR A 147 -31.36 2.60 14.47
C THR A 147 -31.24 1.80 15.78
N SER A 148 -31.90 0.66 15.93
CA SER A 148 -31.82 -0.12 17.18
C SER A 148 -31.28 -1.54 17.05
N ILE A 149 -31.12 -2.07 15.83
CA ILE A 149 -30.54 -3.40 15.58
C ILE A 149 -29.71 -3.34 14.30
N ASP A 150 -28.40 -3.64 14.39
CA ASP A 150 -27.56 -3.87 13.21
C ASP A 150 -28.02 -5.17 12.54
N VAL A 151 -29.01 -5.07 11.65
CA VAL A 151 -29.50 -6.21 10.88
C VAL A 151 -28.56 -6.45 9.71
N TYR A 152 -27.54 -7.26 9.94
CA TYR A 152 -26.69 -7.77 8.87
C TYR A 152 -27.27 -9.08 8.29
N ARG A 153 -26.96 -9.35 7.02
CA ARG A 153 -27.33 -10.62 6.36
C ARG A 153 -26.09 -11.45 6.11
N VAL A 154 -26.17 -12.76 6.33
CA VAL A 154 -25.10 -13.69 5.92
C VAL A 154 -25.44 -14.25 4.54
N SER A 155 -24.49 -14.17 3.62
CA SER A 155 -24.58 -14.73 2.27
C SER A 155 -23.57 -15.87 2.10
N SER A 156 -23.96 -16.87 1.33
CA SER A 156 -23.07 -17.92 0.82
C SER A 156 -22.98 -17.92 -0.70
N ARG A 157 -23.55 -16.90 -1.37
CA ARG A 157 -23.46 -16.75 -2.82
C ARG A 157 -22.09 -16.17 -3.17
N PRO A 158 -21.28 -16.82 -4.01
CA PRO A 158 -19.95 -16.31 -4.34
C PRO A 158 -20.06 -14.97 -5.07
N ILE A 159 -19.23 -14.01 -4.68
CA ILE A 159 -18.97 -12.78 -5.44
C ILE A 159 -17.55 -12.88 -5.97
N LYS A 160 -17.40 -12.72 -7.28
CA LYS A 160 -16.12 -12.75 -7.97
C LYS A 160 -16.11 -11.73 -9.09
N TYR A 161 -15.02 -10.97 -9.16
CA TYR A 161 -14.72 -10.08 -10.26
C TYR A 161 -13.39 -10.48 -10.88
N THR A 162 -13.33 -10.39 -12.21
CA THR A 162 -12.11 -10.68 -12.97
C THR A 162 -12.06 -9.68 -14.12
N LEU A 163 -10.92 -9.02 -14.28
CA LEU A 163 -10.68 -8.10 -15.37
C LEU A 163 -10.77 -8.85 -16.70
N ASN A 164 -11.64 -8.38 -17.58
CA ASN A 164 -11.85 -8.97 -18.90
C ASN A 164 -10.91 -8.33 -19.93
N SER A 165 -9.60 -8.42 -19.69
CA SER A 165 -8.54 -7.91 -20.58
C SER A 165 -7.33 -8.83 -20.49
N SER A 166 -6.69 -9.11 -21.62
CA SER A 166 -5.38 -9.78 -21.65
C SER A 166 -4.21 -8.81 -21.44
N ASN A 167 -4.48 -7.50 -21.52
CA ASN A 167 -3.49 -6.45 -21.28
C ASN A 167 -3.65 -5.91 -19.86
N HIS A 168 -2.61 -6.11 -19.04
CA HIS A 168 -2.54 -5.63 -17.65
C HIS A 168 -1.46 -4.55 -17.52
N ASP A 169 -1.39 -3.60 -18.45
CA ASP A 169 -0.50 -2.44 -18.34
C ASP A 169 -0.74 -1.69 -17.02
N ALA A 170 0.34 -1.31 -16.32
CA ALA A 170 0.27 -0.60 -15.05
C ALA A 170 -0.52 0.73 -15.16
N SER A 171 -0.50 1.37 -16.33
CA SER A 171 -1.25 2.61 -16.59
C SER A 171 -2.77 2.45 -16.50
N LEU A 172 -3.28 1.22 -16.61
CA LEU A 172 -4.71 0.92 -16.51
C LEU A 172 -5.20 0.84 -15.05
N PHE A 173 -4.29 0.80 -14.07
CA PHE A 173 -4.62 0.66 -12.67
C PHE A 173 -4.51 2.01 -11.97
N SER A 174 -5.62 2.44 -11.38
CA SER A 174 -5.70 3.67 -10.61
C SER A 174 -5.81 3.33 -9.13
N GLY A 175 -4.85 3.81 -8.33
CA GLY A 175 -4.86 3.69 -6.88
C GLY A 175 -5.56 4.86 -6.22
N ARG A 176 -6.20 4.61 -5.06
CA ARG A 176 -6.62 5.70 -4.17
C ARG A 176 -5.47 6.12 -3.27
N ASN A 177 -5.46 7.39 -2.87
CA ASN A 177 -4.51 7.90 -1.90
C ASN A 177 -4.94 7.49 -0.49
N TYR A 178 -4.37 6.37 -0.03
CA TYR A 178 -4.60 5.86 1.31
C TYR A 178 -3.34 6.04 2.18
N THR A 179 -3.55 6.16 3.48
CA THR A 179 -2.48 6.06 4.49
C THR A 179 -2.74 4.88 5.42
N ASP A 180 -1.69 4.29 5.99
CA ASP A 180 -1.88 3.34 7.09
C ASP A 180 -2.21 4.13 8.35
N CYS A 181 -3.36 3.83 8.95
CA CYS A 181 -3.89 4.54 10.11
C CYS A 181 -3.98 3.65 11.35
N ARG A 182 -3.25 2.54 11.39
CA ARG A 182 -3.17 1.75 12.63
C ARG A 182 -2.55 2.57 13.76
N PHE A 183 -3.27 2.62 14.87
CA PHE A 183 -2.81 3.04 16.18
C PHE A 183 -2.84 1.84 17.11
#